data_AF-A0A2D5UZ58-F1
#
_entry.id   AF-A0A2D5UZ58-F1
#
_cell.length_a   1.000
_cell.length_b   1.000
_cell.length_c   1.000
_cell.angle_alpha   90.00
_cell.angle_beta   90.00
_cell.angle_gamma   90.00
#
_symmetry.space_group_name_H-M   'P 1'
#
loop_
_entity.id
_entity.type
_entity.pdbx_description
1 polymer ?
#
loop_
_entity_poly.entity_id
_entity_poly.type
_entity_poly.pdbx_seq_one_letter_code
_entity_poly.pdbx_strand_id
1 'polypeptide(L)' 'MQLHSEEFQHLVKDWLDAPNTFLGTISAVFTHPLITHIRTRADTQIYSLTPQNRETTYRTLRSIL' A
#
# COMPACT_ATOMS: atom_id res chain seq x y z
N MET A 1 -14.29 7.50 0.69
CA MET A 1 -14.64 8.51 1.71
C MET A 1 -13.60 8.66 2.81
N GLN A 2 -12.91 7.61 3.27
CA GLN A 2 -11.89 7.72 4.34
C GLN A 2 -10.55 8.36 3.92
N LEU A 3 -10.17 8.31 2.64
CA LEU A 3 -8.92 8.92 2.15
C LEU A 3 -8.84 10.45 2.34
N HIS A 4 -9.98 11.12 2.53
CA HIS A 4 -10.04 12.57 2.79
C HIS A 4 -10.05 12.92 4.29
N SER A 5 -10.11 11.92 5.18
CA SER A 5 -10.00 12.17 6.62
C SER A 5 -8.55 12.49 6.97
N GLU A 6 -8.32 13.65 7.60
CA GLU A 6 -7.00 14.05 8.07
C GLU A 6 -6.44 13.06 9.10
N GLU A 7 -7.29 12.57 10.01
CA GLU A 7 -6.93 11.57 11.02
C GLU A 7 -6.43 10.29 10.35
N PHE A 8 -7.11 9.83 9.29
CA PHE A 8 -6.69 8.67 8.54
C PHE A 8 -5.36 8.89 7.82
N GLN A 9 -5.18 10.06 7.20
CA GLN A 9 -3.92 10.39 6.51
C GLN A 9 -2.74 10.45 7.48
N HIS A 10 -2.91 11.05 8.66
CA HIS A 10 -1.89 11.08 9.69
C HIS A 10 -1.56 9.68 10.20
N LEU A 11 -2.57 8.87 10.53
CA LEU A 11 -2.34 7.52 11.01
C LEU A 11 -1.60 6.65 9.99
N VAL A 12 -1.96 6.74 8.71
CA VAL A 12 -1.25 6.01 7.64
C VAL A 12 0.19 6.49 7.52
N LYS A 13 0.44 7.79 7.65
CA LYS A 13 1.80 8.34 7.60
C LYS A 13 2.65 7.86 8.79
N ASP A 14 2.11 7.91 10.00
CA ASP A 14 2.82 7.44 11.19
C ASP A 14 3.14 5.94 11.09
N TRP A 15 2.24 5.15 10.52
CA TRP A 15 2.48 3.73 10.23
C TRP A 15 3.49 3.49 9.11
N LEU A 16 3.58 4.38 8.11
CA LEU A 16 4.58 4.29 7.04
C LEU A 16 5.99 4.63 7.53
N ASP A 17 6.10 5.53 8.52
CA ASP A 17 7.39 6.02 9.02
C ASP A 17 7.91 5.18 10.22
N ALA A 18 7.09 4.29 10.78
CA ALA A 18 7.47 3.38 11.85
C ALA A 18 8.33 2.20 11.31
N PRO A 19 9.18 1.57 12.14
CA PRO A 19 10.00 0.42 11.76
C PRO A 19 9.20 -0.89 11.78
N ASN A 20 7.99 -0.87 11.23
CA ASN A 20 7.05 -1.97 11.20
C ASN A 20 6.82 -2.44 9.76
N THR A 21 6.51 -3.72 9.61
CA THR A 21 6.07 -4.28 8.33
C THR A 21 4.55 -4.32 8.32
N PHE A 22 3.94 -3.78 7.25
CA PHE A 22 2.50 -3.86 7.07
C PHE A 22 2.17 -4.23 5.62
N LEU A 23 0.94 -4.70 5.42
CA LEU A 23 0.39 -5.00 4.11
C LEU A 23 -0.89 -4.20 3.91
N GLY A 24 -1.04 -3.58 2.73
CA GLY A 24 -2.20 -2.78 2.40
C GLY A 24 -2.55 -2.85 0.92
N THR A 25 -3.80 -2.49 0.61
CA THR A 25 -4.28 -2.37 -0.76
C THR A 25 -4.51 -0.91 -1.10
N ILE A 26 -3.96 -0.44 -2.22
CA ILE A 26 -4.20 0.89 -2.75
C ILE A 26 -4.91 0.79 -4.10
N SER A 27 -5.72 1.79 -4.43
CA SER A 27 -6.40 1.83 -5.72
C SER A 27 -5.39 1.98 -6.87
N ALA A 28 -5.62 1.22 -7.94
CA ALA A 28 -4.87 1.35 -9.19
C ALA A 28 -5.40 2.48 -10.08
N VAL A 29 -6.69 2.82 -9.96
CA VAL A 29 -7.40 3.73 -10.87
C VAL A 29 -7.68 5.10 -10.27
N PHE A 30 -7.67 5.21 -8.94
CA PHE A 30 -7.98 6.46 -8.24
C PHE A 30 -6.69 7.21 -7.90
N THR A 31 -6.64 8.47 -8.34
CA THR A 31 -5.52 9.37 -8.04
C THR A 31 -5.79 10.12 -6.74
N HIS A 32 -4.90 9.98 -5.77
CA HIS A 32 -4.95 10.71 -4.49
C HIS A 32 -3.54 11.07 -4.04
N PRO A 33 -3.29 12.26 -3.46
CA PRO A 33 -1.96 12.65 -2.99
C PRO A 33 -1.29 11.61 -2.10
N LEU A 34 -2.03 11.02 -1.14
CA LEU A 34 -1.53 9.94 -0.28
C LEU A 34 -1.09 8.70 -1.07
N ILE A 35 -1.87 8.29 -2.08
CA ILE A 35 -1.54 7.12 -2.92
C ILE A 35 -0.30 7.41 -3.76
N THR A 36 -0.21 8.60 -4.34
CA THR A 36 0.97 9.05 -5.09
C THR A 36 2.20 9.07 -4.18
N HIS A 37 2.08 9.60 -2.96
CA HIS A 37 3.16 9.60 -1.98
C HIS A 37 3.65 8.18 -1.67
N ILE A 38 2.74 7.25 -1.33
CA ILE A 38 3.07 5.84 -1.07
C ILE A 38 3.82 5.23 -2.27
N ARG A 39 3.35 5.48 -3.51
CA ARG A 39 3.98 4.96 -4.73
C ARG A 39 5.40 5.45 -4.98
N THR A 40 5.77 6.60 -4.43
CA THR A 40 7.10 7.20 -4.63
C THR A 40 8.11 6.78 -3.57
N ARG A 41 7.69 6.06 -2.51
CA ARG A 41 8.61 5.69 -1.44
C ARG A 41 9.47 4.49 -1.82
N ALA A 42 10.78 4.59 -1.56
CA ALA A 42 11.77 3.56 -1.89
C ALA A 42 11.70 2.31 -0.98
N ASP A 43 11.08 2.45 0.19
CA ASP A 43 10.91 1.39 1.19
C ASP A 43 9.62 0.56 1.00
N THR A 44 8.81 0.89 -0.01
CA THR A 44 7.57 0.18 -0.30
C THR A 44 7.72 -0.74 -1.51
N GLN A 45 7.07 -1.92 -1.44
CA GLN A 45 6.97 -2.83 -2.57
C GLN A 45 5.52 -2.90 -3.05
N ILE A 46 5.30 -2.57 -4.32
CA ILE A 46 3.97 -2.50 -4.91
C ILE A 46 3.77 -3.64 -5.89
N TYR A 47 2.71 -4.41 -5.65
CA TYR A 47 2.31 -5.51 -6.52
C TYR A 47 1.01 -5.16 -7.24
N SER A 48 1.07 -5.06 -8.57
CA SER A 48 -0.12 -4.88 -9.40
C SER A 48 -0.86 -6.21 -9.54
N LEU A 49 -2.00 -6.34 -8.86
CA LEU A 49 -2.81 -7.55 -8.91
C LEU A 49 -3.65 -7.62 -10.20
N THR A 50 -3.54 -8.74 -10.89
CA THR A 50 -4.38 -9.13 -12.04
C THR A 50 -4.97 -10.52 -11.79
N PRO A 51 -6.05 -10.91 -12.49
CA PRO A 51 -6.60 -12.26 -12.38
C PRO A 51 -5.57 -13.36 -12.64
N GLN A 52 -4.60 -13.11 -13.52
CA GLN A 52 -3.58 -14.06 -13.95
C GLN A 52 -2.45 -14.22 -12.93
N ASN A 53 -2.12 -13.18 -12.17
CA ASN A 53 -0.96 -13.18 -11.27
C ASN A 53 -1.32 -13.27 -9.77
N ARG A 54 -2.61 -13.34 -9.43
CA ARG A 54 -3.08 -13.32 -8.03
C ARG A 54 -2.47 -14.43 -7.17
N GLU A 55 -2.39 -15.65 -7.70
CA GLU A 55 -1.89 -16.83 -6.98
C GLU A 55 -0.38 -16.71 -6.74
N THR A 56 0.36 -16.29 -7.76
CA THR A 56 1.80 -16.06 -7.67
C THR A 56 2.11 -14.94 -6.67
N THR A 57 1.39 -13.83 -6.76
CA THR A 57 1.56 -12.69 -5.84
C THR A 57 1.25 -13.10 -4.40
N TYR A 58 0.19 -13.89 -4.18
CA TYR A 58 -0.14 -14.40 -2.85
C TYR A 58 1.00 -15.25 -2.26
N ARG A 59 1.59 -16.15 -3.05
CA ARG A 59 2.72 -16.97 -2.61
C ARG A 59 3.96 -16.14 -2.28
N THR A 60 4.25 -15.11 -3.09
CA THR A 60 5.35 -14.18 -2.83
C THR A 60 5.14 -13.43 -1.51
N LEU A 61 3.95 -12.84 -1.31
CA LEU A 61 3.64 -12.10 -0.09
C LEU A 61 3.72 -13.00 1.16
N ARG A 62 3.23 -14.24 1.07
CA ARG A 62 3.30 -15.22 2.16
C ARG A 62 4.73 -15.65 2.51
N SER A 63 5.68 -15.53 1.59
CA SER A 63 7.08 -15.87 1.86
C SER A 63 7.87 -14.75 2.57
N ILE A 64 7.35 -13.53 2.55
CA ILE A 64 7.99 -12.32 3.09
C ILE A 64 7.47 -12.00 4.50
N LEU A 65 6.22 -12.35 4.78
CA LEU A 65 5.52 -12.17 6.07
C LEU A 65 5.62 -13.43 6.93
#